data_AF-A0A842XQS0-F1
#
_entry.id   AF-A0A842XQS0-F1
#
_cell.length_a   1.000
_cell.length_b   1.000
_cell.length_c   1.000
_cell.angle_alpha   90.00
_cell.angle_beta   90.00
_cell.angle_gamma   90.00
#
_symmetry.space_group_name_H-M   'P 1'
#
loop_
_entity.id
_entity.type
_entity.pdbx_description
1 polymer ?
#
loop_
_entity_poly.entity_id
_entity_poly.type
_entity_poly.pdbx_seq_one_letter_code
_entity_poly.pdbx_strand_id
1 'polypeptide(L)'
;MREEDPTIQMGIDLEKALEEIEKLTEMASSKGKTIRFPFASRQVIDLASDIPLKRKIDGDGRKIILRQAAKQLGIEAHDRPKKAAQYSSGIMKEMERLARRDGLDIKSWVEDKVSSDHRTS
;
A
#
# COMPACT_ATOMS: atom_id res chain seq x y z
N MET A 1 -10.95 -6.21 26.62
CA MET A 1 -10.12 -5.97 25.43
C MET A 1 -9.38 -4.67 25.65
N ARG A 2 -8.04 -4.68 25.67
CA ARG A 2 -7.29 -3.42 25.62
C ARG A 2 -7.44 -2.92 24.18
N GLU A 3 -8.13 -1.80 23.96
CA GLU A 3 -8.08 -1.11 22.67
C GLU A 3 -6.61 -0.74 22.43
N GLU A 4 -5.99 -1.35 21.43
CA GLU A 4 -4.64 -1.01 21.00
C GLU A 4 -4.65 0.45 20.50
N ASP A 5 -3.76 1.29 21.04
CA ASP A 5 -3.63 2.69 20.60
C ASP A 5 -3.34 2.70 19.09
N PRO A 6 -4.23 3.25 18.26
CA PRO A 6 -4.05 3.27 16.80
C PRO A 6 -2.74 3.95 16.38
N THR A 7 -2.19 4.83 17.20
CA THR A 7 -0.91 5.51 16.96
C THR A 7 0.26 4.53 16.96
N ILE A 8 0.24 3.54 17.85
CA ILE A 8 1.28 2.50 17.94
C ILE A 8 1.22 1.63 16.68
N GLN A 9 0.03 1.17 16.30
CA GLN A 9 -0.14 0.36 15.09
C GLN A 9 0.28 1.12 13.83
N MET A 10 -0.02 2.41 13.74
CA MET A 10 0.43 3.26 12.64
C MET A 10 1.96 3.37 12.55
N GLY A 11 2.66 3.39 13.69
CA GLY A 11 4.13 3.37 13.73
C GLY A 11 4.70 2.08 13.16
N ILE A 12 4.13 0.93 13.56
CA ILE A 12 4.52 -0.39 13.05
C ILE A 12 4.26 -0.50 11.55
N ASP A 13 3.11 0.00 11.08
CA ASP A 13 2.76 -0.02 9.65
C ASP A 13 3.71 0.86 8.82
N LEU A 14 4.14 2.00 9.37
CA LEU A 14 5.12 2.88 8.73
C LEU A 14 6.48 2.18 8.59
N GLU A 15 6.96 1.54 9.64
CA GLU A 15 8.23 0.80 9.63
C GLU A 15 8.23 -0.28 8.54
N LYS A 16 7.18 -1.10 8.49
CA LYS A 16 7.00 -2.12 7.44
C LYS A 16 6.98 -1.52 6.03
N ALA A 17 6.30 -0.37 5.85
CA ALA A 17 6.25 0.30 4.55
C ALA A 17 7.63 0.82 4.11
N LEU A 18 8.47 1.28 5.06
CA LEU A 18 9.82 1.72 4.76
C LEU A 18 10.73 0.55 4.34
N GLU A 19 10.61 -0.60 5.00
CA GLU A 19 11.31 -1.83 4.58
C GLU A 19 10.86 -2.30 3.18
N GLU A 20 9.57 -2.21 2.87
CA GLU A 20 9.04 -2.58 1.55
C GLU A 20 9.56 -1.64 0.45
N ILE A 21 9.71 -0.35 0.74
CA ILE A 21 10.25 0.66 -0.19
C ILE A 21 11.67 0.31 -0.63
N GLU A 22 12.51 -0.20 0.27
CA GLU A 22 13.88 -0.60 -0.07
C GLU A 22 13.85 -1.74 -1.11
N LYS A 23 13.10 -2.80 -0.84
CA LYS A 23 12.93 -3.95 -1.76
C LYS A 23 12.35 -3.53 -3.12
N LEU A 24 11.35 -2.64 -3.13
CA LEU A 24 10.77 -2.11 -4.36
C LEU A 24 11.78 -1.25 -5.16
N THR A 25 12.67 -0.55 -4.46
CA THR A 25 13.71 0.26 -5.09
C THR A 25 14.76 -0.62 -5.77
N GLU A 26 15.18 -1.70 -5.12
CA GLU A 26 16.07 -2.71 -5.72
C GLU A 26 15.43 -3.35 -6.95
N MET A 27 14.16 -3.76 -6.85
CA MET A 27 13.42 -4.35 -7.97
C MET A 27 13.23 -3.39 -9.15
N ALA A 28 12.98 -2.11 -8.88
CA ALA A 28 12.90 -1.11 -9.96
C ALA A 28 14.27 -0.92 -10.62
N SER A 29 15.34 -0.86 -9.81
CA SER A 29 16.71 -0.65 -10.27
C SER A 29 17.21 -1.80 -11.14
N SER A 30 16.90 -3.05 -10.77
CA SER A 30 17.24 -4.23 -11.58
C SER A 30 16.58 -4.22 -12.97
N LYS A 31 15.51 -3.43 -13.14
CA LYS A 31 14.82 -3.20 -14.42
C LYS A 31 15.23 -1.89 -15.10
N GLY A 32 16.30 -1.24 -14.63
CA GLY A 32 16.77 0.04 -15.17
C GLY A 32 15.79 1.20 -14.95
N LYS A 33 14.96 1.13 -13.90
CA LYS A 33 13.97 2.15 -13.56
C LYS A 33 14.28 2.77 -12.19
N THR A 34 13.86 4.01 -12.03
CA THR A 34 13.90 4.71 -10.73
C THR A 34 12.47 4.89 -10.23
N ILE A 35 12.20 4.45 -9.01
CA ILE A 35 10.93 4.67 -8.32
C ILE A 35 11.10 5.76 -7.23
N ARG A 36 10.05 6.53 -6.98
CA ARG A 36 10.02 7.59 -5.97
C ARG A 36 8.77 7.48 -5.12
N PHE A 37 8.91 7.75 -3.83
CA PHE A 37 7.83 7.65 -2.84
C PHE A 37 7.65 8.99 -2.10
N PRO A 38 6.98 9.99 -2.69
CA PRO A 38 6.87 11.33 -2.11
C PRO A 38 6.29 11.34 -0.68
N PHE A 39 5.32 10.47 -0.41
CA PHE A 39 4.68 10.32 0.90
C PHE A 39 5.55 9.66 1.96
N ALA A 40 6.64 9.00 1.58
CA ALA A 40 7.61 8.38 2.49
C ALA A 40 8.85 9.27 2.71
N SER A 41 8.83 10.52 2.23
CA SER A 41 9.89 11.47 2.55
C SER A 41 9.86 11.84 4.03
N ARG A 42 11.03 12.07 4.63
CA ARG A 42 11.16 12.40 6.05
C ARG A 42 10.29 13.59 6.45
N GLN A 43 10.28 14.65 5.64
CA GLN A 43 9.48 15.85 5.87
C GLN A 43 7.97 15.55 5.92
N VAL A 44 7.47 14.68 5.02
CA VAL A 44 6.05 14.31 5.00
C VAL A 44 5.72 13.39 6.18
N ILE A 45 6.62 12.48 6.55
CA ILE A 45 6.45 11.58 7.70
C ILE A 45 6.40 12.38 9.00
N ASP A 46 7.33 13.31 9.21
CA ASP A 46 7.40 14.13 10.42
C ASP A 46 6.12 14.99 10.54
N LEU A 47 5.75 15.69 9.47
CA LEU A 47 4.50 16.44 9.39
C LEU A 47 3.28 15.56 9.67
N ALA A 48 3.23 14.37 9.07
CA ALA A 48 2.13 13.44 9.28
C ALA A 48 2.09 12.96 10.73
N SER A 49 3.23 12.72 11.37
CA SER A 49 3.32 12.24 12.75
C SER A 49 2.76 13.26 13.75
N ASP A 50 3.07 14.54 13.55
CA ASP A 50 2.62 15.65 14.40
C ASP A 50 1.11 15.92 14.34
N ILE A 51 0.44 15.47 13.27
CA ILE A 51 -1.01 15.68 13.12
C ILE A 51 -1.77 14.82 14.17
N PRO A 52 -2.67 15.41 14.98
CA PRO A 52 -3.48 14.66 15.94
C PRO A 52 -4.32 13.57 15.28
N LEU A 53 -4.45 12.41 15.93
CA LEU A 53 -5.18 11.24 15.40
C LEU A 53 -6.61 11.57 14.93
N LYS A 54 -7.34 12.39 15.69
CA LYS A 54 -8.69 12.88 15.37
C LYS A 54 -8.80 13.65 14.03
N ARG A 55 -7.68 14.13 13.47
CA ARG A 55 -7.62 14.78 12.15
C ARG A 55 -7.24 13.80 11.04
N LYS A 56 -6.75 12.62 11.38
CA LYS A 56 -6.36 11.54 10.45
C LYS A 56 -7.52 10.57 10.22
N ILE A 57 -8.25 10.24 11.29
CA ILE A 57 -9.31 9.25 11.34
C ILE A 57 -10.48 9.84 12.15
N ASP A 58 -11.70 9.73 11.62
CA ASP A 58 -12.96 9.99 12.30
C ASP A 58 -13.93 8.85 11.98
N GLY A 59 -15.00 8.70 12.77
CA GLY A 59 -15.95 7.57 12.69
C GLY A 59 -16.50 7.29 11.29
N ASP A 60 -16.60 8.31 10.43
CA ASP A 60 -17.09 8.21 9.06
C ASP A 60 -15.99 8.08 7.99
N GLY A 61 -14.69 8.15 8.34
CA GLY A 61 -13.64 8.10 7.31
C GLY A 61 -12.18 8.10 7.75
N ARG A 62 -11.35 7.45 6.93
CA ARG A 62 -9.88 7.51 6.99
C ARG A 62 -9.35 8.58 6.01
N LYS A 63 -8.23 9.23 6.36
CA LYS A 63 -7.48 10.21 5.53
C LYS A 63 -8.09 11.61 5.41
N ILE A 64 -8.79 12.08 6.44
CA ILE A 64 -9.58 13.33 6.39
C ILE A 64 -8.71 14.53 6.00
N ILE A 65 -7.58 14.72 6.68
CA ILE A 65 -6.67 15.83 6.38
C ILE A 65 -6.10 15.78 4.96
N LEU A 66 -5.88 14.58 4.41
CA LEU A 66 -5.40 14.42 3.03
C LEU A 66 -6.49 14.77 2.01
N ARG A 67 -7.76 14.43 2.30
CA ARG A 67 -8.90 14.82 1.44
C ARG A 67 -9.13 16.33 1.49
N GLN A 68 -9.01 16.94 2.66
CA GLN A 68 -9.09 18.39 2.82
C GLN A 68 -7.98 19.10 2.03
N ALA A 69 -6.74 18.62 2.12
CA ALA A 69 -5.64 19.15 1.32
C ALA A 69 -5.91 18.98 -0.19
N ALA A 70 -6.37 17.80 -0.63
CA ALA A 70 -6.71 17.57 -2.03
C ALA A 70 -7.83 18.50 -2.53
N LYS A 71 -8.85 18.76 -1.69
CA LYS A 71 -9.94 19.70 -1.99
C LYS A 71 -9.42 21.13 -2.12
N GLN A 72 -8.55 21.57 -1.20
CA GLN A 72 -7.93 22.90 -1.27
C GLN A 72 -7.06 23.08 -2.52
N LEU A 73 -6.45 21.99 -3.00
CA LEU A 73 -5.68 21.95 -4.24
C LEU A 73 -6.54 21.80 -5.51
N GLY A 74 -7.88 21.75 -5.39
CA GLY A 74 -8.78 21.60 -6.54
C GLY A 74 -8.78 20.20 -7.18
N ILE A 75 -8.33 19.17 -6.47
CA ILE A 75 -8.27 17.80 -6.99
C ILE A 75 -9.67 17.17 -6.91
N GLU A 76 -10.31 16.92 -8.06
CA GLU A 76 -11.66 16.36 -8.13
C GLU A 76 -11.80 14.95 -7.52
N ALA A 77 -10.72 14.18 -7.47
CA ALA A 77 -10.69 12.83 -6.91
C ALA A 77 -10.65 12.77 -5.36
N HIS A 78 -10.75 13.91 -4.67
CA HIS A 78 -10.58 14.01 -3.21
C HIS A 78 -11.51 13.10 -2.40
N ASP A 79 -12.72 12.80 -2.88
CA ASP A 79 -13.70 11.95 -2.17
C ASP A 79 -13.76 10.51 -2.69
N ARG A 80 -12.94 10.15 -3.70
CA ARG A 80 -12.96 8.77 -4.22
C ARG A 80 -12.57 7.78 -3.12
N PRO A 81 -13.27 6.64 -3.01
CA PRO A 81 -12.87 5.58 -2.08
C PRO A 81 -11.52 5.02 -2.48
N LYS A 82 -10.66 4.70 -1.50
CA LYS A 82 -9.38 4.02 -1.76
C LYS A 82 -9.69 2.62 -2.30
N LYS A 83 -9.51 2.41 -3.60
CA LYS A 83 -9.36 1.07 -4.17
C LYS A 83 -7.87 0.78 -4.27
N ALA A 84 -7.44 -0.33 -3.69
CA ALA A 84 -6.04 -0.73 -3.82
C ALA A 84 -5.75 -1.09 -5.29
N ALA A 85 -4.56 -0.73 -5.76
CA ALA A 85 -4.20 -0.77 -7.17
C ALA A 85 -4.44 -2.15 -7.78
N GLN A 86 -4.16 -3.21 -7.02
CA GLN A 86 -4.33 -4.60 -7.46
C GLN A 86 -5.78 -4.98 -7.83
N TYR A 87 -6.77 -4.31 -7.24
CA TYR A 87 -8.19 -4.55 -7.56
C TYR A 87 -8.66 -3.66 -8.71
N SER A 88 -8.19 -2.41 -8.77
CA SER A 88 -8.60 -1.49 -9.84
C SER A 88 -7.93 -1.78 -11.18
N SER A 89 -6.76 -2.40 -11.20
CA SER A 89 -6.02 -2.72 -12.43
C SER A 89 -6.49 -4.00 -13.12
N GLY A 90 -7.36 -4.80 -12.48
CA GLY A 90 -7.74 -6.12 -12.96
C GLY A 90 -6.70 -7.22 -12.72
N ILE A 91 -5.55 -6.89 -12.13
CA ILE A 91 -4.47 -7.86 -11.83
C ILE A 91 -4.99 -8.99 -10.95
N MET A 92 -5.71 -8.68 -9.85
CA MET A 92 -6.26 -9.73 -8.98
C MET A 92 -7.21 -10.67 -9.72
N LYS A 93 -8.08 -10.12 -10.57
CA LYS A 93 -9.02 -10.92 -11.37
C LYS A 93 -8.27 -11.87 -12.31
N GLU A 94 -7.18 -11.40 -12.90
CA GLU A 94 -6.37 -12.21 -13.80
C GLU A 94 -5.57 -13.29 -13.05
N MET A 95 -4.99 -12.96 -11.89
CA MET A 95 -4.32 -13.94 -11.05
C MET A 95 -5.29 -15.02 -10.56
N GLU A 96 -6.51 -14.64 -10.14
CA GLU A 96 -7.56 -15.60 -9.78
C GLU A 96 -7.96 -16.51 -10.95
N ARG A 97 -8.04 -15.96 -12.17
CA ARG A 97 -8.33 -16.73 -13.38
C ARG A 97 -7.24 -17.77 -13.65
N LEU A 98 -5.97 -17.38 -13.52
CA LEU A 98 -4.82 -18.28 -13.69
C LEU A 98 -4.76 -19.35 -12.59
N ALA A 99 -5.00 -18.98 -11.33
CA ALA A 99 -5.06 -19.91 -10.21
C ALA A 99 -6.12 -20.98 -10.43
N ARG A 100 -7.34 -20.57 -10.80
CA ARG A 100 -8.44 -21.50 -11.11
C ARG A 100 -8.13 -22.42 -12.29
N ARG A 101 -7.46 -21.92 -13.33
CA ARG A 101 -7.03 -22.75 -14.47
C ARG A 101 -6.07 -23.85 -14.03
N ASP A 102 -5.19 -23.52 -13.09
CA ASP A 102 -4.22 -24.45 -12.53
C ASP A 102 -4.83 -25.31 -11.39
N GLY A 103 -6.13 -25.17 -11.09
CA GLY A 103 -6.84 -25.92 -10.06
C GLY A 103 -6.53 -25.50 -8.62
N LEU A 104 -5.93 -24.34 -8.43
CA LEU A 104 -5.44 -23.83 -7.14
C LEU A 104 -6.24 -22.61 -6.68
N ASP A 105 -6.22 -22.35 -5.37
CA ASP A 105 -6.57 -21.03 -4.86
C ASP A 105 -5.41 -20.04 -5.07
N ILE A 106 -5.69 -18.75 -4.89
CA ILE A 106 -4.71 -17.69 -5.15
C ILE A 106 -3.45 -17.82 -4.30
N LYS A 107 -3.57 -18.31 -3.05
CA LYS A 107 -2.45 -18.40 -2.12
C LYS A 107 -1.52 -19.54 -2.55
N SER A 108 -2.07 -20.74 -2.73
CA SER A 108 -1.32 -21.89 -3.20
C SER A 108 -0.72 -21.67 -4.58
N TRP A 109 -1.42 -20.94 -5.46
CA TRP A 109 -0.91 -20.59 -6.78
C TRP A 109 0.31 -19.67 -6.71
N VAL A 110 0.30 -18.65 -5.85
CA VAL A 110 1.47 -17.78 -5.66
C VAL A 110 2.65 -18.56 -5.08
N GLU A 111 2.41 -19.42 -4.07
CA GLU A 111 3.46 -20.27 -3.48
C GLU A 111 4.08 -21.23 -4.51
N ASP A 112 3.27 -21.82 -5.38
CA ASP A 112 3.71 -22.67 -6.50
C ASP A 112 4.61 -21.90 -7.48
N LYS A 113 4.19 -20.71 -7.92
CA LYS A 113 4.98 -19.91 -8.88
C LYS A 113 6.28 -19.41 -8.30
N VAL A 114 6.28 -18.95 -7.05
CA VAL A 114 7.51 -18.51 -6.36
C VAL A 114 8.48 -19.68 -6.19
N SER A 115 7.98 -20.88 -5.84
CA SER A 115 8.81 -22.08 -5.66
C SER A 115 9.33 -22.68 -6.98
N SER A 116 8.67 -22.37 -8.09
CA SER A 116 9.07 -22.83 -9.42
C SER A 116 10.14 -21.92 -10.06
N ASP A 117 10.14 -20.62 -9.73
CA ASP A 117 11.13 -19.66 -10.25
C ASP A 117 12.55 -19.93 -9.72
N HIS A 118 12.68 -20.46 -8.49
CA HIS A 118 13.96 -20.81 -7.88
C HIS A 118 14.63 -22.07 -8.48
N ARG A 119 13.97 -22.77 -9.41
CA ARG A 119 14.54 -23.94 -10.10
C ARG A 119 15.13 -23.62 -11.48
N THR A 120 15.05 -22.36 -11.92
CA THR A 120 15.44 -21.97 -13.29
C THR A 120 16.43 -20.79 -13.34
N SER A 121 17.20 -20.54 -12.28
CA SER A 121 18.33 -19.59 -12.25
C SER A 121 19.63 -20.28 -11.87
#